data_AF-A0A920FDK5-F1
#
_entry.id   AF-A0A920FDK5-F1
#
_cell.length_a   1.000
_cell.length_b   1.000
_cell.length_c   1.000
_cell.angle_alpha   90.00
_cell.angle_beta   90.00
_cell.angle_gamma   90.00
#
_symmetry.space_group_name_H-M   'P 1'
#
loop_
_entity.id
_entity.type
_entity.pdbx_description
1 polymer ?
#
loop_
_entity_poly.entity_id
_entity_poly.type
_entity_poly.pdbx_seq_one_letter_code
_entity_poly.pdbx_strand_id
1 'polypeptide(L)' 'MTGLYYEQFEIGMEFKHSLTRTVTESDNLLFCALTHNPQPLILTKSLAKKLSMGSAL' A
#
# COMPACT_ATOMS: atom_id res chain seq x y z
N MET A 1 0.68 19.61 -1.72
CA MET A 1 -0.51 20.15 -2.40
C MET A 1 -1.50 20.49 -1.31
N THR A 2 -1.92 21.75 -1.21
CA THR A 2 -3.04 22.11 -0.34
C THR A 2 -4.31 21.53 -0.93
N GLY A 3 -5.26 21.12 -0.09
CA GLY A 3 -6.55 20.63 -0.58
C GLY A 3 -7.24 21.65 -1.47
N LEU A 4 -8.09 21.17 -2.39
CA LEU A 4 -8.92 22.01 -3.25
C LEU A 4 -10.35 22.07 -2.71
N TYR A 5 -11.01 23.21 -2.90
CA TYR A 5 -12.45 23.34 -2.76
C TYR A 5 -13.17 22.75 -3.98
N TYR A 6 -14.45 22.43 -3.81
CA TYR A 6 -15.26 21.78 -4.83
C TYR A 6 -15.26 22.53 -6.17
N GLU A 7 -15.31 23.86 -6.12
CA GLU A 7 -15.38 24.77 -7.27
C GLU A 7 -14.06 24.85 -8.05
N GLN A 8 -12.97 24.29 -7.51
CA GLN A 8 -11.64 24.32 -8.13
C GLN A 8 -11.34 23.07 -8.95
N PHE A 9 -12.25 22.09 -8.99
CA PHE A 9 -12.11 20.90 -9.81
C PHE A 9 -12.64 21.13 -11.22
N GLU A 10 -11.92 20.60 -12.21
CA GLU A 10 -12.33 20.61 -13.61
C GLU A 10 -12.51 19.17 -14.12
N ILE A 11 -13.45 18.94 -15.04
CA ILE A 11 -13.68 17.62 -15.62
C ILE A 11 -12.43 17.21 -16.41
N GLY A 12 -11.89 16.02 -16.09
CA GLY A 12 -10.66 15.51 -16.70
C GLY A 12 -9.37 15.94 -16.02
N MET A 13 -9.43 16.65 -14.88
CA MET A 13 -8.25 17.03 -14.11
C MET A 13 -7.48 15.80 -13.61
N GLU A 14 -6.16 15.78 -13.83
CA GLU A 14 -5.26 14.71 -13.36
C GLU A 14 -4.34 15.21 -12.24
N PHE A 15 -4.24 14.44 -11.15
CA PHE A 15 -3.38 14.76 -10.02
C PHE A 15 -2.15 13.84 -9.97
N LYS A 16 -0.98 14.39 -10.27
CA LYS A 16 0.30 13.72 -10.04
C LYS A 16 0.78 13.99 -8.62
N HIS A 17 0.55 13.03 -7.74
CA HIS A 17 1.02 13.09 -6.35
C HIS A 17 2.55 13.06 -6.32
N SER A 18 3.17 14.11 -5.78
CA SER A 18 4.63 14.25 -5.80
C SER A 18 5.35 13.36 -4.78
N LEU A 19 4.65 12.98 -3.70
CA LEU A 19 5.23 12.14 -2.67
C LEU A 19 5.14 10.67 -3.07
N THR A 20 6.28 9.99 -3.07
CA THR A 20 6.35 8.53 -3.20
C THR A 20 7.09 7.97 -1.99
N ARG A 21 6.81 6.73 -1.61
CA ARG A 21 7.49 6.06 -0.50
C ARG A 21 7.69 4.59 -0.86
N THR A 22 8.89 4.09 -0.59
CA THR A 22 9.21 2.67 -0.70
C THR A 22 8.45 1.87 0.35
N VAL A 23 7.79 0.79 -0.06
CA VAL A 23 7.13 -0.16 0.85
C VAL A 23 8.16 -1.17 1.34
N THR A 24 8.15 -1.43 2.64
CA THR A 24 9.05 -2.37 3.33
C THR A 24 8.26 -3.40 4.15
N GLU A 25 8.93 -4.45 4.60
CA GLU A 25 8.33 -5.51 5.44
C GLU A 25 7.63 -4.96 6.69
N SER A 26 8.25 -3.95 7.31
CA SER A 26 7.69 -3.28 8.48
C SER A 26 6.33 -2.65 8.22
N ASP A 27 6.09 -2.14 7.00
CA ASP A 27 4.82 -1.50 6.65
C ASP A 27 3.69 -2.54 6.56
N ASN A 28 4.00 -3.71 5.98
CA ASN A 28 3.05 -4.83 5.88
C ASN A 28 2.71 -5.39 7.27
N LEU A 29 3.74 -5.57 8.10
CA LEU A 29 3.56 -6.06 9.48
C LEU A 29 2.71 -5.08 10.30
N LEU A 30 3.00 -3.78 10.21
CA LEU A 30 2.23 -2.74 10.87
C LEU A 30 0.77 -2.72 10.41
N PHE A 31 0.53 -2.79 9.09
CA PHE A 31 -0.82 -2.80 8.54
C PHE A 31 -1.64 -3.99 9.05
N CYS A 32 -1.06 -5.19 9.03
CA CYS A 32 -1.73 -6.40 9.54
C CYS A 32 -2.03 -6.30 11.04
N ALA A 33 -1.09 -5.76 11.83
CA ALA A 33 -1.29 -5.56 13.26
C ALA A 33 -2.43 -4.58 13.56
N LEU A 34 -2.50 -3.47 12.82
CA LEU A 34 -3.54 -2.43 13.00
C LEU A 34 -4.93 -2.89 12.53
N THR A 35 -5.00 -3.68 11.47
CA THR A 35 -6.27 -4.14 10.88
C THR A 35 -6.72 -5.49 11.38
N HIS A 36 -5.93 -6.12 12.25
CA HIS A 36 -6.12 -7.50 12.69
C HIS A 36 -6.31 -8.46 11.50
N ASN A 37 -5.47 -8.30 10.46
CA ASN A 37 -5.51 -9.14 9.26
C ASN A 37 -4.50 -10.29 9.37
N PRO A 38 -4.94 -11.55 9.62
CA PRO A 38 -4.05 -12.69 9.80
C PRO A 38 -3.63 -13.36 8.48
N GLN A 39 -3.80 -12.71 7.32
CA GLN A 39 -3.56 -13.33 6.01
C GLN A 39 -2.12 -13.90 5.90
N PRO A 40 -1.96 -15.23 5.81
CA PRO A 40 -0.63 -15.86 5.90
C PRO A 40 0.29 -15.54 4.72
N LEU A 41 -0.27 -15.19 3.55
CA LEU A 41 0.50 -14.82 2.36
C LEU A 41 1.37 -13.59 2.60
N ILE A 42 0.88 -12.65 3.40
CA ILE A 42 1.52 -11.37 3.68
C ILE A 42 2.50 -11.51 4.86
N LEU A 43 2.18 -12.37 5.83
CA LEU A 43 2.96 -12.54 7.06
C LEU A 43 4.02 -13.65 7.00
N THR A 44 3.90 -14.58 6.03
CA THR A 44 4.74 -15.79 5.99
C THR A 44 5.51 -15.90 4.69
N LYS A 45 6.81 -15.60 4.77
CA LYS A 45 7.75 -15.69 3.63
C LYS A 45 7.82 -17.08 2.99
N SER A 46 7.70 -18.15 3.79
CA SER A 46 7.72 -19.53 3.29
C SER A 46 6.48 -19.86 2.45
N LEU A 47 5.34 -19.23 2.72
CA LEU A 47 4.11 -19.42 1.96
C LEU A 47 4.14 -18.61 0.66
N ALA A 48 4.59 -17.36 0.70
CA ALA A 48 4.77 -16.53 -0.49
C ALA A 48 5.69 -17.21 -1.53
N LYS A 49 6.79 -17.81 -1.05
CA LYS A 49 7.72 -18.56 -1.90
C LYS A 49 7.08 -19.79 -2.55
N LYS A 50 6.19 -20.50 -1.84
CA LYS A 50 5.46 -21.66 -2.39
C LYS A 50 4.49 -21.28 -3.50
N LEU A 51 3.95 -20.06 -3.46
CA LEU A 51 2.98 -19.55 -4.44
C LEU A 51 3.61 -18.83 -5.63
N SER A 52 4.94 -18.94 -5.80
CA SER A 52 5.71 -18.24 -6.86
C SER A 52 5.59 -16.71 -6.86
N MET A 53 5.05 -16.12 -5.78
CA MET A 53 4.80 -14.68 -5.65
C MET A 53 6.02 -13.88 -5.17
N GLY A 54 7.24 -14.39 -5.39
CA GLY A 54 8.46 -13.80 -4.83
C GLY A 54 8.55 -13.95 -3.30
N SER A 55 9.38 -13.12 -2.64
CA SER A 55 9.31 -12.98 -1.19
C SER A 55 8.14 -12.06 -0.83
N ALA A 56 7.38 -12.41 0.22
CA ALA A 56 6.55 -11.43 0.91
C ALA A 56 7.45 -10.22 1.21
N LEU A 57 7.07 -9.04 0.71
CA LEU A 57 7.78 -7.81 1.05
C LEU A 57 7.58 -7.52 2.53
#